data_AF-A0A1B8Y990-F1
#
_entry.id   AF-A0A1B8Y990-F1
#
_cell.length_a   1.000
_cell.length_b   1.000
_cell.length_c   1.000
_cell.angle_alpha   90.00
_cell.angle_beta   90.00
_cell.angle_gamma   90.00
#
_symmetry.space_group_name_H-M   'P 1'
#
loop_
_entity.id
_entity.type
_entity.pdbx_description
1 polymer ?
#
loop_
_entity_poly.entity_id
_entity_poly.type
_entity_poly.pdbx_seq_one_letter_code
_entity_poly.pdbx_strand_id
1 'polypeptide(L)' 'MRFMLLFSRQGKLRLQKWYVAISERDKKKLVRDLMQTVLSRKPKMCSFLEWKDFKVVYK' A
#
# COMPACT_ATOMS: atom_id res chain seq x y z
N MET A 1 -4.50 -12.91 -2.01
CA MET A 1 -4.17 -11.46 -2.14
C MET A 1 -5.33 -10.64 -1.59
N ARG A 2 -5.09 -9.62 -0.74
CA ARG A 2 -6.19 -8.86 -0.07
C ARG A 2 -6.54 -7.55 -0.78
N PHE A 3 -5.54 -6.85 -1.34
CA PHE A 3 -5.72 -5.62 -2.10
C PHE A 3 -4.56 -5.42 -3.09
N MET A 4 -4.76 -4.53 -4.07
CA MET A 4 -3.75 -4.06 -5.02
C MET A 4 -3.89 -2.54 -5.16
N LEU A 5 -2.77 -1.82 -5.06
CA LEU A 5 -2.72 -0.37 -5.14
C LEU A 5 -1.73 0.06 -6.23
N LEU A 6 -2.08 1.11 -6.96
CA LEU A 6 -1.17 1.83 -7.85
C LEU A 6 -1.18 3.29 -7.42
N PHE A 7 -0.01 3.86 -7.15
CA PHE A 7 0.12 5.27 -6.77
C PHE A 7 1.41 5.87 -7.32
N SER A 8 1.40 7.18 -7.53
CA SER A 8 2.58 7.91 -8.00
C SER A 8 3.59 8.17 -6.89
N ARG A 9 4.83 8.49 -7.25
CA ARG A 9 5.86 8.95 -6.30
C ARG A 9 5.48 10.23 -5.54
N GLN A 10 4.53 11.00 -6.05
CA GLN A 10 3.99 12.20 -5.39
C GLN A 10 2.86 11.86 -4.40
N GLY A 11 2.56 10.58 -4.18
CA GLY A 11 1.49 10.15 -3.26
C GLY A 11 0.08 10.27 -3.83
N LYS A 12 -0.09 10.30 -5.16
CA LYS A 12 -1.43 10.29 -5.79
C LYS A 12 -1.85 8.86 -6.13
N LEU A 13 -2.95 8.40 -5.55
CA LEU A 13 -3.55 7.10 -5.86
C LEU A 13 -4.12 7.10 -7.31
N ARG A 14 -3.80 6.06 -8.08
CA ARG A 14 -4.24 5.87 -9.47
C ARG A 14 -5.16 4.65 -9.61
N LEU A 15 -4.94 3.61 -8.81
CA LEU A 15 -5.78 2.43 -8.78
C LEU A 15 -5.85 1.90 -7.35
N GLN A 16 -7.04 1.47 -6.95
CA GLN A 16 -7.23 0.60 -5.79
C GLN A 16 -8.19 -0.53 -6.14
N LYS A 17 -7.78 -1.78 -5.89
CA LYS A 17 -8.63 -2.95 -6.01
C LYS A 17 -8.61 -3.69 -4.68
N TRP A 18 -9.80 -3.94 -4.15
CA TRP A 18 -10.01 -4.67 -2.90
C TRP A 18 -10.63 -6.02 -3.21
N TYR A 19 -10.04 -7.09 -2.69
CA TYR A 19 -10.53 -8.46 -2.84
C TYR A 19 -11.25 -8.97 -1.59
N VAL A 20 -11.31 -8.14 -0.55
CA VAL A 20 -12.00 -8.41 0.72
C VAL A 20 -12.88 -7.22 1.08
N ALA A 21 -13.99 -7.50 1.78
CA ALA A 21 -14.87 -6.46 2.29
C ALA A 21 -14.21 -5.74 3.47
N ILE A 22 -13.96 -4.44 3.31
CA ILE A 22 -13.38 -3.54 4.31
C ILE A 22 -14.18 -2.24 4.26
N SER A 23 -14.35 -1.56 5.40
CA SER A 23 -15.02 -0.27 5.45
C SER A 23 -14.26 0.81 4.65
N GLU A 24 -14.96 1.76 4.04
CA GLU A 24 -14.30 2.85 3.28
C GLU A 24 -13.37 3.70 4.16
N ARG A 25 -13.69 3.83 5.45
CA ARG A 25 -12.83 4.53 6.43
C ARG A 25 -11.49 3.82 6.59
N ASP A 26 -11.53 2.50 6.78
CA ASP A 26 -10.32 1.70 6.97
C ASP A 26 -9.51 1.58 5.69
N LYS A 27 -10.17 1.47 4.53
CA LYS A 27 -9.50 1.52 3.22
C LYS A 27 -8.68 2.80 3.07
N LYS A 28 -9.27 3.97 3.33
CA LYS A 28 -8.59 5.27 3.23
C LYS A 28 -7.40 5.37 4.18
N LYS A 29 -7.56 4.90 5.43
CA LYS A 29 -6.48 4.89 6.43
C LYS A 29 -5.33 3.97 6.00
N LEU A 30 -5.65 2.73 5.61
CA LEU A 30 -4.68 1.74 5.17
C LEU A 30 -3.87 2.23 3.97
N VAL A 31 -4.54 2.76 2.95
CA VAL A 31 -3.88 3.28 1.75
C VAL A 31 -2.90 4.40 2.09
N ARG A 32 -3.31 5.38 2.92
CA ARG A 32 -2.44 6.49 3.30
C ARG A 32 -1.20 6.02 4.07
N ASP A 33 -1.39 5.19 5.10
CA ASP A 33 -0.31 4.68 5.93
C ASP A 33 0.69 3.84 5.09
N LEU A 34 0.16 2.96 4.24
CA LEU A 34 0.99 2.08 3.44
C LEU A 34 1.76 2.85 2.35
N MET A 35 1.10 3.79 1.67
CA MET A 35 1.75 4.65 0.68
C MET A 35 2.90 5.44 1.29
N GLN A 36 2.68 6.06 2.46
CA GLN A 36 3.73 6.81 3.14
C GLN A 36 4.91 5.89 3.53
N THR A 37 4.61 4.66 3.98
CA THR A 37 5.62 3.67 4.34
C THR A 37 6.43 3.21 3.13
N VAL A 38 5.80 3.00 1.97
CA VAL A 38 6.50 2.57 0.75
C VAL A 38 7.32 3.73 0.16
N LEU A 39 6.77 4.94 0.10
CA LEU A 39 7.44 6.11 -0.49
C LEU A 39 8.65 6.60 0.31
N SER A 40 8.70 6.34 1.62
CA SER A 40 9.84 6.71 2.48
C SER A 40 11.03 5.74 2.39
N ARG A 41 10.86 4.57 1.73
CA ARG A 41 11.92 3.55 1.62
C ARG A 41 12.96 3.91 0.56
N LYS A 42 14.21 3.49 0.81
CA LYS A 42 15.32 3.71 -0.12
C LYS A 42 15.23 2.75 -1.33
N PRO A 43 15.67 3.15 -2.53
CA PRO A 43 15.54 2.34 -3.75
C PRO A 43 16.21 0.96 -3.75
N LYS A 44 17.23 0.73 -2.89
CA LYS A 44 17.97 -0.55 -2.80
C LYS A 44 17.42 -1.51 -1.74
N MET A 45 16.27 -1.19 -1.12
CA MET A 45 15.65 -2.08 -0.13
C MET A 45 14.85 -3.19 -0.81
N CYS A 46 14.63 -4.29 -0.08
CA CYS A 46 13.82 -5.41 -0.54
C CYS A 46 12.40 -4.97 -0.91
N SER A 47 11.89 -5.49 -2.04
CA SER A 47 10.52 -5.31 -2.55
C SER A 47 9.44 -5.96 -1.68
N PHE A 48 9.84 -6.74 -0.67
CA PHE A 48 8.95 -7.32 0.32
C PHE A 48 9.03 -6.51 1.60
N LEU A 49 7.86 -6.16 2.14
CA LEU A 49 7.70 -5.42 3.38
C LEU A 49 6.72 -6.18 4.27
N GLU A 50 7.14 -6.48 5.49
CA GLU A 50 6.22 -6.87 6.55
C GLU A 50 5.65 -5.59 7.17
N TRP A 51 4.35 -5.40 7.02
CA TRP A 51 3.63 -4.23 7.49
C TRP A 51 2.39 -4.69 8.24
N LYS A 52 2.39 -4.51 9.56
CA LYS A 52 1.36 -5.08 10.46
C LYS A 52 1.24 -6.59 10.19
N ASP A 53 0.02 -7.10 10.07
CA ASP A 53 -0.26 -8.52 9.77
C ASP A 53 -0.27 -8.84 8.26
N PHE A 54 0.36 -7.98 7.43
CA PHE A 54 0.39 -8.13 5.98
C PHE A 54 1.82 -8.22 5.48
N LYS A 55 2.02 -9.12 4.50
CA LYS A 55 3.19 -9.11 3.64
C LYS A 55 2.86 -8.33 2.36
N VAL A 56 3.48 -7.18 2.19
CA VAL A 56 3.29 -6.29 1.05
C VAL A 56 4.43 -6.48 0.06
N VAL A 57 4.08 -6.62 -1.21
CA VAL A 57 5.02 -6.63 -2.33
C VAL A 57 4.85 -5.33 -3.09
N TYR A 58 5.95 -4.61 -3.32
CA TYR A 58 5.93 -3.35 -4.05
C TYR A 58 7.03 -3.29 -5.12
N LYS A 59 6.72 -2.63 -6.24
CA LYS A 59 7.63 -2.34 -7.33
C LYS A 59 7.23 -1.04 -8.02
#